data_AF-A0AAF0IHS7-F1
#
_entry.id   AF-A0AAF0IHS7-F1
#
_cell.length_a   1.000
_cell.length_b   1.000
_cell.length_c   1.000
_cell.angle_alpha   90.00
_cell.angle_beta   90.00
_cell.angle_gamma   90.00
#
_symmetry.space_group_name_H-M   'P 1'
#
loop_
_entity.id
_entity.type
_entity.pdbx_description
1 polymer ?
#
loop_
_entity_poly.entity_id
_entity_poly.type
_entity_poly.pdbx_seq_one_letter_code
_entity_poly.pdbx_strand_id
1 'polypeptide(L)'
;MPYDIYLLTYPIAPNRFNGSRAHWGIFIPNTPTPNFPPHNPTSAQPDPNLPPNPTPIGKVIHVTGTPFTGFGLEFKRNYNLASTGRGWKKYLLAIIDDKHVNIKRANDDDDGGKFSIDITPRDELEKQALRVDPPGPREEVPGVD
;
A
#
# COMPACT_ATOMS: atom_id res chain seq x y z
N MET A 1 -17.54 8.73 3.24
CA MET A 1 -16.96 8.99 1.90
C MET A 1 -16.12 7.81 1.49
N PRO A 2 -16.24 7.27 0.27
CA PRO A 2 -15.49 6.08 -0.11
C PRO A 2 -13.99 6.37 -0.29
N TYR A 3 -13.19 5.31 -0.33
CA TYR A 3 -11.74 5.32 -0.52
C TYR A 3 -11.34 4.40 -1.66
N ASP A 4 -10.39 4.87 -2.47
CA ASP A 4 -9.75 4.07 -3.50
C ASP A 4 -8.71 3.14 -2.87
N ILE A 5 -8.72 1.89 -3.30
CA ILE A 5 -7.67 0.91 -3.01
C ILE A 5 -6.84 0.71 -4.26
N TYR A 6 -5.53 0.83 -4.13
CA TYR A 6 -4.59 0.62 -5.21
C TYR A 6 -3.69 -0.58 -4.96
N LEU A 7 -3.38 -1.34 -6.01
CA LEU A 7 -2.18 -2.17 -6.06
C LEU A 7 -1.00 -1.23 -6.26
N LEU A 8 -0.12 -1.19 -5.28
CA LEU A 8 1.14 -0.47 -5.31
C LEU A 8 2.23 -1.42 -5.78
N THR A 9 2.95 -1.03 -6.83
CA THR A 9 4.13 -1.77 -7.30
C THR A 9 5.33 -0.86 -7.29
N TYR A 10 6.48 -1.45 -6.96
CA TYR A 10 7.75 -0.77 -7.06
C TYR A 10 8.51 -1.40 -8.23
N PRO A 11 8.40 -0.88 -9.46
CA PRO A 11 9.18 -1.41 -10.57
C PRO A 11 10.68 -1.27 -10.28
N ILE A 12 11.46 -2.28 -10.63
CA ILE A 12 12.92 -2.19 -10.71
C ILE A 12 13.25 -2.24 -12.19
N ALA A 13 14.20 -1.40 -12.63
CA ALA A 13 14.78 -1.60 -13.94
C ALA A 13 15.34 -3.04 -14.01
N PRO A 14 15.10 -3.79 -15.09
CA PRO A 14 15.55 -5.17 -15.19
C PRO A 14 17.08 -5.22 -15.05
N ASN A 15 17.56 -5.72 -13.90
CA ASN A 15 18.99 -5.95 -13.67
C ASN A 15 19.31 -7.41 -13.99
N ARG A 16 20.14 -7.63 -15.02
CA ARG A 16 20.43 -8.96 -15.60
C ARG A 16 21.25 -9.88 -14.68
N PHE A 17 21.85 -9.35 -13.61
CA PHE A 17 22.82 -10.09 -12.80
C PHE A 17 22.38 -10.42 -11.37
N ASN A 18 21.36 -9.74 -10.86
CA ASN A 18 20.83 -10.01 -9.53
C ASN A 18 19.32 -9.82 -9.60
N GLY A 19 18.59 -10.94 -9.65
CA GLY A 19 17.13 -10.99 -9.71
C GLY A 19 16.51 -10.05 -8.69
N SER A 20 16.24 -8.82 -9.13
CA SER A 20 15.84 -7.77 -8.22
C SER A 20 14.37 -8.02 -7.92
N ARG A 21 14.06 -8.36 -6.67
CA ARG A 21 12.71 -8.78 -6.28
C ARG A 21 11.76 -7.60 -6.44
N ALA A 22 10.82 -7.74 -7.39
CA ALA A 22 9.70 -6.82 -7.46
C ALA A 22 8.95 -6.89 -6.12
N HIS A 23 8.68 -5.71 -5.55
CA HIS A 23 7.90 -5.58 -4.32
C HIS A 23 6.56 -4.94 -4.65
N TRP A 24 5.51 -5.37 -3.98
CA TRP A 24 4.18 -4.82 -4.13
C TRP A 24 3.46 -4.78 -2.79
N GLY A 25 2.41 -3.97 -2.73
CA GLY A 25 1.52 -3.87 -1.58
C GLY A 25 0.18 -3.30 -1.98
N ILE A 26 -0.71 -3.17 -1.01
CA ILE A 26 -1.99 -2.47 -1.15
C ILE A 26 -1.80 -1.07 -0.59
N PHE A 27 -2.19 -0.04 -1.34
CA PHE A 27 -2.12 1.35 -0.93
C PHE A 27 -3.51 1.97 -0.85
N ILE A 28 -3.79 2.64 0.26
CA ILE A 28 -5.02 3.41 0.49
C ILE A 28 -4.60 4.85 0.80
N PRO A 29 -4.94 5.85 -0.04
CA PRO A 29 -4.60 7.23 0.22
C PRO A 29 -5.30 7.76 1.48
N ASN A 30 -4.70 8.74 2.15
CA ASN A 30 -5.35 9.40 3.28
C ASN A 30 -6.50 10.35 2.87
N THR A 31 -6.63 10.58 1.57
CA THR A 31 -7.72 11.34 0.96
C THR A 31 -8.79 10.39 0.43
N PRO A 32 -10.08 10.63 0.71
CA PRO A 32 -11.17 9.84 0.14
C PRO A 32 -11.16 9.94 -1.38
N THR A 33 -11.83 8.98 -2.04
CA THR A 33 -12.04 8.97 -3.49
C THR A 33 -12.63 10.32 -3.88
N PRO A 34 -11.98 11.09 -4.75
CA PRO A 34 -12.54 12.34 -5.22
C PRO A 34 -13.82 12.06 -5.99
N ASN A 35 -14.89 12.78 -5.67
CA ASN A 35 -16.18 12.69 -6.36
C ASN A 35 -16.04 13.25 -7.79
N PHE A 36 -15.47 12.47 -8.69
CA PHE A 36 -15.45 12.79 -10.11
C PHE A 36 -16.66 12.16 -10.78
N PRO A 37 -17.46 12.90 -11.56
CA PRO A 37 -18.23 12.27 -12.64
C PRO A 37 -17.24 11.55 -13.57
N PRO A 38 -17.64 10.48 -14.27
CA PRO A 38 -16.75 9.75 -15.17
C PRO A 38 -16.31 10.68 -16.30
N HIS A 39 -15.13 11.29 -16.17
CA HIS A 39 -14.51 12.09 -17.20
C HIS A 39 -13.25 11.39 -17.72
N ASN A 40 -13.21 11.35 -19.04
CA ASN A 40 -12.37 10.55 -19.92
C ASN A 40 -10.87 10.52 -19.50
N PRO A 41 -10.21 9.35 -19.43
CA PRO A 41 -8.82 9.21 -18.98
C PRO A 41 -7.74 9.76 -19.95
N THR A 42 -8.10 10.61 -20.92
CA THR A 42 -7.20 11.05 -22.00
C THR A 42 -6.65 12.47 -21.84
N SER A 43 -7.09 13.26 -20.86
CA SER A 43 -6.51 14.59 -20.63
C SER A 43 -5.32 14.50 -19.68
N ALA A 44 -4.11 14.50 -20.25
CA ALA A 44 -2.84 14.67 -19.53
C ALA A 44 -2.65 16.07 -18.90
N GLN A 45 -3.72 16.84 -18.73
CA GLN A 45 -3.69 18.18 -18.16
C GLN A 45 -4.35 18.13 -16.76
N PRO A 46 -3.60 18.37 -15.68
CA PRO A 46 -4.20 18.48 -14.35
C PRO A 46 -5.14 19.70 -14.36
N ASP A 47 -6.44 19.47 -14.16
CA ASP A 47 -7.40 20.57 -14.00
C ASP A 47 -7.00 21.36 -12.74
N PRO A 48 -6.73 22.67 -12.89
CA PRO A 48 -6.22 23.53 -11.80
C PRO A 48 -7.21 23.72 -10.64
N ASN A 49 -8.48 23.31 -10.80
CA ASN A 49 -9.50 23.35 -9.74
C ASN A 49 -9.61 22.03 -8.98
N LEU A 50 -8.90 20.99 -9.42
CA LEU A 50 -8.87 19.72 -8.70
C LEU A 50 -7.86 19.79 -7.57
N PRO A 51 -8.17 19.21 -6.39
CA PRO A 51 -7.16 19.05 -5.36
C PRO A 51 -5.95 18.38 -5.99
N PRO A 52 -4.73 18.88 -5.71
CA PRO A 52 -3.51 18.38 -6.33
C PRO A 52 -3.45 16.88 -6.16
N ASN A 53 -3.02 16.18 -7.22
CA ASN A 53 -2.79 14.73 -7.35
C ASN A 53 -3.00 13.91 -6.05
N PRO A 54 -3.73 12.79 -6.10
CA PRO A 54 -4.04 11.97 -4.92
C PRO A 54 -2.79 11.82 -4.06
N THR A 55 -2.87 12.38 -2.84
CA THR A 55 -1.70 12.63 -2.00
C THR A 55 -0.83 11.39 -1.89
N PRO A 56 0.51 11.51 -1.93
CA PRO A 56 1.39 10.35 -1.79
C PRO A 56 1.38 9.78 -0.37
N ILE A 57 0.60 10.35 0.54
CA ILE A 57 0.50 9.94 1.93
C ILE A 57 -0.70 9.00 2.09
N GLY A 58 -0.46 7.84 2.68
CA GLY A 58 -1.50 6.85 2.88
C GLY A 58 -1.10 5.69 3.76
N LYS A 59 -1.94 4.66 3.74
CA LYS A 59 -1.67 3.36 4.34
C LYS A 59 -1.08 2.43 3.28
N VAL A 60 -0.04 1.68 3.65
CA VAL A 60 0.49 0.56 2.86
C VAL A 60 0.32 -0.71 3.67
N ILE A 61 -0.35 -1.70 3.09
CA ILE A 61 -0.41 -3.07 3.59
C ILE A 61 0.50 -3.90 2.68
N HIS A 62 1.55 -4.50 3.23
CA HIS A 62 2.51 -5.27 2.44
C HIS A 62 3.13 -6.37 3.28
N VAL A 63 3.88 -7.24 2.60
CA VAL A 63 4.61 -8.33 3.25
C VAL A 63 6.10 -8.04 3.15
N THR A 64 6.82 -8.12 4.27
CA THR A 64 8.28 -7.96 4.33
C THR A 64 8.93 -9.26 4.79
N GLY A 65 10.22 -9.44 4.52
CA GLY A 65 10.97 -10.63 4.94
C GLY A 65 11.79 -11.24 3.83
N THR A 66 12.24 -12.47 4.06
CA THR A 66 13.13 -13.20 3.14
C THR A 66 12.74 -14.67 3.07
N PRO A 67 13.13 -15.40 2.01
CA PRO A 67 12.91 -16.84 1.96
C PRO A 67 13.53 -17.63 3.12
N PHE A 68 14.57 -17.09 3.77
CA PHE A 68 15.27 -17.76 4.88
C PHE A 68 14.60 -17.52 6.23
N THR A 69 14.14 -16.30 6.48
CA THR A 69 13.51 -15.91 7.76
C THR A 69 11.99 -16.06 7.72
N GLY A 70 11.42 -16.36 6.56
CA GLY A 70 10.00 -16.22 6.30
C GLY A 70 9.59 -14.77 6.06
N PHE A 71 8.31 -14.61 5.76
CA PHE A 71 7.69 -13.34 5.46
C PHE A 71 6.63 -12.98 6.51
N GLY A 72 6.41 -11.68 6.74
CA GLY A 72 5.45 -11.17 7.71
C GLY A 72 4.65 -9.99 7.15
N LEU A 73 3.38 -9.90 7.53
CA LEU A 73 2.52 -8.78 7.17
C LEU A 73 2.90 -7.53 7.99
N GLU A 74 2.97 -6.39 7.32
CA GLU A 74 3.29 -5.10 7.94
C GLU A 74 2.31 -4.02 7.43
N PHE A 75 1.90 -3.15 8.36
CA PHE A 75 1.05 -2.00 8.10
C PHE A 75 1.84 -0.71 8.28
N LYS A 76 2.13 -0.01 7.20
CA LYS A 76 2.64 1.37 7.26
C LYS A 76 1.47 2.33 7.23
N ARG A 77 1.35 3.25 8.19
CA ARG A 77 0.29 4.25 8.24
C ARG A 77 0.88 5.65 8.15
N ASN A 78 0.14 6.58 7.54
CA ASN A 78 0.62 7.92 7.20
C ASN A 78 1.97 7.89 6.45
N TYR A 79 2.17 6.85 5.64
CA TYR A 79 3.38 6.64 4.87
C TYR A 79 3.38 7.53 3.64
N ASN A 80 4.40 8.36 3.50
CA ASN A 80 4.63 9.16 2.31
C ASN A 80 5.38 8.34 1.26
N LEU A 81 4.71 7.92 0.19
CA LEU A 81 5.34 7.20 -0.93
C LEU A 81 6.53 7.95 -1.53
N ALA A 82 6.56 9.28 -1.47
CA ALA A 82 7.69 10.07 -1.96
C ALA A 82 8.97 9.89 -1.12
N SER A 83 8.86 9.44 0.14
CA SER A 83 10.03 9.21 1.00
C SER A 83 10.80 7.92 0.69
N THR A 84 10.24 7.04 -0.15
CA THR A 84 10.87 5.74 -0.44
C THR A 84 12.13 5.81 -1.29
N GLY A 85 12.40 6.93 -1.97
CA GLY A 85 13.54 7.08 -2.89
C GLY A 85 13.50 6.16 -4.14
N ARG A 86 12.40 5.43 -4.36
CA ARG A 86 12.20 4.48 -5.48
C ARG A 86 10.95 4.84 -6.28
N GLY A 87 10.99 4.60 -7.59
CA GLY A 87 9.81 4.73 -8.44
C GLY A 87 8.69 3.77 -8.01
N TRP A 88 7.45 4.25 -8.06
CA TRP A 88 6.26 3.47 -7.72
C TRP A 88 5.17 3.67 -8.78
N LYS A 89 4.30 2.68 -8.93
CA LYS A 89 3.08 2.75 -9.75
C LYS A 89 1.89 2.28 -8.92
N LYS A 90 0.75 2.95 -9.09
CA LYS A 90 -0.54 2.61 -8.49
C LYS A 90 -1.49 2.11 -9.57
N TYR A 91 -2.19 1.02 -9.31
CA TYR A 91 -3.26 0.49 -10.16
C TYR A 91 -4.54 0.39 -9.33
N LEU A 92 -5.63 1.03 -9.74
CA LEU A 92 -6.89 0.97 -9.00
C LEU A 92 -7.39 -0.48 -8.94
N LEU A 93 -7.67 -0.98 -7.74
CA LEU A 93 -8.23 -2.31 -7.51
C LEU A 93 -9.72 -2.23 -7.20
N ALA A 94 -10.11 -1.31 -6.31
CA ALA A 94 -11.47 -1.20 -5.83
C ALA A 94 -11.74 0.18 -5.20
N ILE A 95 -13.02 0.44 -4.95
CA ILE A 95 -13.52 1.56 -4.15
C ILE A 95 -14.28 0.95 -2.98
N ILE A 96 -14.00 1.39 -1.75
CA ILE A 96 -14.62 0.86 -0.52
C ILE A 96 -15.23 1.98 0.33
N ASP A 97 -16.28 1.68 1.09
CA ASP A 97 -16.82 2.62 2.08
C ASP A 97 -15.80 2.94 3.20
N ASP A 98 -15.82 4.17 3.70
CA ASP A 98 -15.01 4.60 4.85
C ASP A 98 -15.20 3.75 6.10
N LYS A 99 -16.39 3.20 6.34
CA LYS A 99 -16.66 2.32 7.49
C LYS A 99 -15.71 1.12 7.58
N HIS A 100 -15.05 0.74 6.48
CA HIS A 100 -14.12 -0.38 6.43
C HIS A 100 -12.64 0.01 6.59
N VAL A 101 -12.32 1.31 6.58
CA VAL A 101 -10.94 1.82 6.66
C VAL A 101 -10.82 2.94 7.69
N ASN A 102 -9.93 2.72 8.65
CA ASN A 102 -9.56 3.73 9.62
C ASN A 102 -8.36 4.53 9.08
N ILE A 103 -8.66 5.73 8.58
CA ILE A 103 -7.70 6.69 8.05
C ILE A 103 -7.66 7.88 8.99
N LYS A 104 -6.64 7.94 9.86
CA LYS A 104 -6.34 9.14 10.65
C LYS A 104 -5.45 10.08 9.85
N ARG A 105 -5.71 11.39 9.95
CA ARG A 105 -4.95 12.42 9.22
C ARG A 105 -3.87 13.02 10.12
N ALA A 106 -2.85 13.62 9.52
CA ALA A 106 -1.71 14.20 10.24
C ALA A 106 -2.08 15.33 11.24
N ASN A 107 -3.30 15.88 11.13
CA ASN A 107 -3.82 16.93 12.01
C ASN A 107 -4.74 16.37 13.11
N ASP A 108 -4.92 15.06 13.19
CA ASP A 108 -5.57 14.46 14.35
C ASP A 108 -4.56 14.50 15.49
N ASP A 109 -4.84 15.27 16.54
CA ASP A 109 -3.96 15.48 17.72
C ASP A 109 -3.73 14.20 18.56
N ASP A 110 -4.38 13.10 18.17
CA ASP A 110 -4.17 11.76 18.71
C ASP A 110 -3.01 11.10 17.92
N ASP A 111 -2.16 10.31 18.58
CA ASP A 111 -0.89 9.76 18.03
C ASP A 111 -1.01 9.02 16.67
N GLY A 112 -2.23 8.75 16.19
CA GLY A 112 -2.50 8.13 14.90
C GLY A 112 -2.35 9.02 13.66
N GLY A 113 -2.07 10.33 13.77
CA GLY A 113 -1.71 11.17 12.62
C GLY A 113 -0.26 11.01 12.14
N LYS A 114 0.61 10.39 12.95
CA LYS A 114 2.05 10.24 12.67
C LYS A 114 2.32 9.00 11.81
N PHE A 115 3.45 9.02 11.11
CA PHE A 115 3.97 7.83 10.44
C PHE A 115 4.21 6.72 11.47
N SER A 116 3.72 5.51 11.18
CA SER A 116 3.93 4.33 12.01
C SER A 116 4.04 3.07 11.17
N ILE A 117 4.75 2.09 11.71
CA ILE A 117 4.85 0.74 11.19
C ILE A 117 4.35 -0.19 12.30
N ASP A 118 3.31 -0.98 12.03
CA ASP A 118 2.78 -1.96 12.98
C ASP A 118 2.44 -3.28 12.31
N ILE A 119 2.25 -4.30 13.13
CA ILE A 119 1.75 -5.63 12.71
C ILE A 119 0.33 -5.90 13.23
N THR A 120 -0.17 -5.07 14.15
CA THR A 120 -1.51 -5.21 14.74
C THR A 120 -2.53 -4.46 13.88
N PRO A 121 -3.67 -5.08 13.52
CA PRO A 121 -4.68 -4.44 12.68
C PRO A 121 -5.51 -3.43 13.48
N ARG A 122 -5.94 -2.34 12.83
CA ARG A 122 -6.75 -1.26 13.41
C ARG A 122 -8.13 -1.10 12.77
N ASP A 123 -8.34 -1.67 11.59
CA ASP A 123 -9.63 -1.61 10.88
C ASP A 123 -10.00 -2.94 10.23
N GLU A 124 -11.19 -2.99 9.64
CA GLU A 124 -11.72 -4.20 9.01
C GLU A 124 -10.89 -4.64 7.81
N LEU A 125 -10.37 -3.71 7.00
CA LEU A 125 -9.50 -4.06 5.86
C LEU A 125 -8.19 -4.71 6.33
N GLU A 126 -7.53 -4.17 7.35
CA GLU A 126 -6.32 -4.74 7.95
C GLU A 126 -6.59 -6.11 8.60
N LYS A 127 -7.76 -6.29 9.25
CA LYS A 127 -8.18 -7.59 9.77
C LYS A 127 -8.40 -8.62 8.66
N GLN A 128 -8.96 -8.22 7.51
CA GLN A 128 -9.10 -9.12 6.36
C GLN A 128 -7.73 -9.49 5.78
N ALA A 129 -6.79 -8.54 5.72
CA ALA A 129 -5.44 -8.81 5.22
C ALA A 129 -4.70 -9.88 6.06
N LEU A 130 -4.91 -9.91 7.38
CA LEU A 130 -4.32 -10.91 8.27
C LEU A 130 -4.87 -12.33 8.10
N ARG A 131 -6.00 -12.51 7.41
CA ARG A 131 -6.55 -13.85 7.13
C ARG A 131 -5.79 -14.57 6.02
N VAL A 132 -4.88 -13.89 5.34
CA VAL A 132 -4.02 -14.46 4.32
C VAL A 132 -2.63 -14.61 4.91
N ASP A 133 -2.24 -15.85 5.17
CA ASP A 133 -0.92 -16.13 5.72
C ASP A 133 0.17 -15.72 4.72
N PRO A 134 1.22 -15.00 5.19
CA PRO A 134 2.37 -14.72 4.35
C PRO A 134 3.12 -16.03 4.04
N PRO A 135 3.89 -16.09 2.92
CA PRO A 135 4.67 -17.27 2.62
C PRO A 135 5.63 -17.64 3.76
N GLY A 136 5.66 -18.92 4.13
CA GLY A 136 6.60 -19.43 5.12
C GLY A 136 8.06 -19.40 4.64
N PRO A 137 9.03 -19.62 5.53
CA PRO A 137 10.40 -19.92 5.14
C PRO A 137 10.43 -21.09 4.18
N ARG A 138 11.44 -21.12 3.30
CA ARG A 138 11.62 -22.25 2.39
C ARG A 138 11.85 -23.51 3.22
N GLU A 139 10.98 -24.52 3.10
CA GLU A 139 11.25 -25.83 3.66
C GLU A 139 12.52 -26.39 3.02
N GLU A 140 13.52 -26.71 3.84
CA GLU A 140 14.65 -27.52 3.42
C GLU A 140 14.10 -28.94 3.27
N VAL A 141 14.08 -29.48 2.04
CA VAL A 141 13.67 -30.87 1.83
C VAL A 141 14.69 -31.73 2.59
N PRO A 142 14.27 -32.53 3.59
CA PRO A 142 15.19 -33.43 4.27
C PRO A 142 15.84 -34.33 3.23
N GLY A 143 17.16 -34.44 3.26
CA GLY A 143 17.94 -35.21 2.30
C GLY A 143 17.32 -36.57 2.03
N VAL A 144 17.11 -36.87 0.75
CA VAL A 144 17.02 -38.26 0.29
C VAL A 144 18.45 -38.79 0.42
N ASP A 145 18.69 -39.55 1.49
CA ASP A 145 19.88 -40.40 1.65
C ASP A 145 19.95 -41.48 0.55
#